data_AF-A0A1C6P2S7-F1
#
_entry.id   AF-A0A1C6P2S7-F1
#
_cell.length_a   1.000
_cell.length_b   1.000
_cell.length_c   1.000
_cell.angle_alpha   90.00
_cell.angle_beta   90.00
_cell.angle_gamma   90.00
#
_symmetry.space_group_name_H-M   'P 1'
#
loop_
_entity.id
_entity.type
_entity.pdbx_description
1 polymer ?
#
loop_
_entity_poly.entity_id
_entity_poly.type
_entity_poly.pdbx_seq_one_letter_code
_entity_poly.pdbx_strand_id
1 'polypeptide(L)'
;MFERFTKGARATVTGAVTHAERTGADSVTEEHLLLSLLDQEGSRASFAVTALGLTDRRASLEAALGEARRRGGLTRADTEALAGIGIDVTEIVARVEGAHGEGALAGDRGNRRRRSGHRPFTSGAKSILEKSLRIALGRRDRFIGEEHLLLALTARPGVVADVLAEHGATYATVERALYGDGGEGHARAS
;
A
#
# COMPACT_ATOMS: atom_id res chain seq x y z
N MET A 1 10.30 14.94 -9.07
CA MET A 1 10.20 13.96 -7.95
C MET A 1 10.98 12.68 -8.23
N PHE A 2 10.76 12.04 -9.40
CA PHE A 2 11.43 10.79 -9.80
C PHE A 2 12.96 10.82 -9.89
N GLU A 3 13.57 11.99 -10.03
CA GLU A 3 15.03 12.16 -10.10
C GLU A 3 15.74 11.74 -8.80
N ARG A 4 15.07 11.86 -7.65
CA ARG A 4 15.61 11.43 -6.36
C ARG A 4 15.37 9.96 -6.05
N PHE A 5 14.52 9.28 -6.81
CA PHE A 5 14.23 7.87 -6.58
C PHE A 5 15.43 7.01 -6.98
N THR A 6 15.65 5.90 -6.28
CA THR A 6 16.58 4.86 -6.77
C THR A 6 16.00 4.16 -7.98
N LYS A 7 16.80 3.34 -8.67
CA LYS A 7 16.31 2.50 -9.77
C LYS A 7 15.18 1.57 -9.31
N GLY A 8 15.33 0.92 -8.16
CA GLY A 8 14.31 0.02 -7.59
C GLY A 8 13.04 0.76 -7.15
N ALA A 9 13.16 1.93 -6.55
CA ALA A 9 12.00 2.74 -6.20
C ALA A 9 11.23 3.22 -7.44
N ARG A 10 11.93 3.59 -8.53
CA ARG A 10 11.29 3.88 -9.82
C ARG A 10 10.58 2.67 -10.39
N ALA A 11 11.23 1.50 -10.36
CA ALA A 11 10.64 0.24 -10.82
C ALA A 11 9.36 -0.09 -10.04
N THR A 12 9.36 0.12 -8.72
CA THR A 12 8.16 -0.04 -7.87
C THR A 12 7.02 0.88 -8.33
N VAL A 13 7.29 2.18 -8.53
CA VAL A 13 6.23 3.11 -8.93
C VAL A 13 5.71 2.82 -10.34
N THR A 14 6.59 2.43 -11.28
CA THR A 14 6.19 2.02 -12.63
C THR A 14 5.40 0.71 -12.60
N GLY A 15 5.84 -0.28 -11.84
CA GLY A 15 5.14 -1.56 -11.71
C GLY A 15 3.77 -1.44 -11.06
N ALA A 16 3.53 -0.41 -10.23
CA ALA A 16 2.21 -0.11 -9.69
C ALA A 16 1.20 0.25 -10.80
N VAL A 17 1.67 0.93 -11.87
CA VAL A 17 0.84 1.18 -13.06
C VAL A 17 0.50 -0.14 -13.74
N THR A 18 1.47 -1.05 -13.89
CA THR A 18 1.25 -2.37 -14.47
C THR A 18 0.28 -3.23 -13.65
N HIS A 19 0.34 -3.14 -12.31
CA HIS A 19 -0.65 -3.79 -11.44
C HIS A 19 -2.05 -3.25 -11.65
N ALA A 20 -2.20 -1.91 -11.69
CA ALA A 20 -3.49 -1.28 -12.00
C ALA A 20 -4.02 -1.66 -13.40
N GLU A 21 -3.13 -1.86 -14.37
CA GLU A 21 -3.49 -2.34 -15.71
C GLU A 21 -4.01 -3.78 -15.69
N ARG A 22 -3.32 -4.68 -14.99
CA ARG A 22 -3.69 -6.09 -14.89
C ARG A 22 -5.03 -6.30 -14.19
N THR A 23 -5.34 -5.47 -13.20
CA THR A 23 -6.61 -5.52 -12.45
C THR A 23 -7.73 -4.72 -13.12
N GLY A 24 -7.43 -4.00 -14.20
CA GLY A 24 -8.39 -3.16 -14.91
C GLY A 24 -8.71 -1.83 -14.23
N ALA A 25 -8.12 -1.52 -13.07
CA ALA A 25 -8.47 -0.37 -12.22
C ALA A 25 -8.15 1.00 -12.86
N ASP A 26 -9.11 1.91 -12.99
CA ASP A 26 -8.93 3.21 -13.68
C ASP A 26 -7.93 4.16 -12.98
N SER A 27 -7.41 3.80 -11.81
CA SER A 27 -6.40 4.56 -11.07
C SER A 27 -5.38 3.68 -10.34
N VAL A 28 -4.21 4.26 -10.08
CA VAL A 28 -3.13 3.63 -9.29
C VAL A 28 -3.31 3.98 -7.81
N THR A 29 -3.43 2.95 -6.96
CA THR A 29 -3.70 3.05 -5.53
C THR A 29 -2.49 2.61 -4.72
N GLU A 30 -2.59 2.73 -3.40
CA GLU A 30 -1.62 2.23 -2.43
C GLU A 30 -1.45 0.71 -2.51
N GLU A 31 -2.55 -0.03 -2.78
CA GLU A 31 -2.51 -1.48 -3.02
C GLU A 31 -1.57 -1.80 -4.18
N HIS A 32 -1.70 -1.09 -5.32
CA HIS A 32 -0.83 -1.30 -6.46
C HIS A 32 0.64 -0.96 -6.17
N LEU A 33 0.90 0.06 -5.34
CA LEU A 33 2.25 0.38 -4.87
C LEU A 33 2.83 -0.73 -4.00
N LEU A 34 2.04 -1.29 -3.07
CA LEU A 34 2.46 -2.41 -2.24
C LEU A 34 2.76 -3.64 -3.09
N LEU A 35 1.83 -4.06 -3.96
CA LEU A 35 2.01 -5.25 -4.79
C LEU A 35 3.24 -5.14 -5.69
N SER A 36 3.48 -3.97 -6.26
CA SER A 36 4.68 -3.70 -7.05
C SER A 36 5.96 -3.76 -6.22
N LEU A 37 5.92 -3.29 -4.97
CA LEU A 37 7.06 -3.36 -4.05
C LEU A 37 7.37 -4.81 -3.65
N LEU A 38 6.34 -5.64 -3.44
CA LEU A 38 6.48 -7.08 -3.15
C LEU A 38 7.06 -7.88 -4.33
N ASP A 39 6.94 -7.38 -5.56
CA ASP A 39 7.57 -7.98 -6.76
C ASP A 39 9.06 -7.64 -6.89
N GLN A 40 9.59 -6.69 -6.11
CA GLN A 40 10.99 -6.29 -6.22
C GLN A 40 11.90 -7.25 -5.45
N GLU A 41 13.10 -7.48 -6.00
CA GLU A 41 14.12 -8.36 -5.43
C GLU A 41 15.46 -7.64 -5.29
N GLY A 42 16.33 -8.15 -4.41
CA GLY A 42 17.71 -7.67 -4.26
C GLY A 42 17.85 -6.30 -3.59
N SER A 43 16.76 -5.73 -3.07
CA SER A 43 16.73 -4.48 -2.32
C SER A 43 16.63 -4.72 -0.82
N ARG A 44 17.06 -3.75 0.00
CA ARG A 44 16.88 -3.81 1.46
C ARG A 44 15.40 -4.00 1.85
N ALA A 45 14.49 -3.38 1.10
CA ALA A 45 13.05 -3.57 1.30
C ALA A 45 12.63 -5.02 1.03
N SER A 46 13.08 -5.63 -0.07
CA SER A 46 12.77 -7.04 -0.38
C SER A 46 13.27 -8.02 0.69
N PHE A 47 14.44 -7.74 1.29
CA PHE A 47 14.94 -8.52 2.43
C PHE A 47 14.07 -8.33 3.67
N ALA A 48 13.65 -7.10 3.99
CA ALA A 48 12.76 -6.84 5.13
C ALA A 48 11.38 -7.49 4.96
N VAL A 49 10.80 -7.42 3.75
CA VAL A 49 9.54 -8.09 3.39
C VAL A 49 9.66 -9.61 3.57
N THR A 50 10.76 -10.20 3.11
CA THR A 50 11.04 -11.63 3.27
C THR A 50 11.26 -12.01 4.73
N ALA A 51 12.03 -11.22 5.48
CA ALA A 51 12.30 -11.46 6.91
C ALA A 51 11.02 -11.39 7.77
N LEU A 52 10.06 -10.55 7.37
CA LEU A 52 8.74 -10.46 7.99
C LEU A 52 7.77 -11.54 7.48
N GLY A 53 8.19 -12.43 6.58
CA GLY A 53 7.36 -13.50 6.02
C GLY A 53 6.18 -12.99 5.18
N LEU A 54 6.27 -11.78 4.63
CA LEU A 54 5.22 -11.21 3.77
C LEU A 54 5.22 -11.86 2.39
N THR A 55 6.39 -12.27 1.89
CA THR A 55 6.53 -12.99 0.61
C THR A 55 5.75 -14.31 0.63
N ASP A 56 5.91 -15.11 1.69
CA ASP A 56 5.22 -16.39 1.85
C ASP A 56 3.71 -16.23 2.06
N ARG A 57 3.30 -15.09 2.65
CA ARG A 57 1.91 -14.76 2.95
C ARG A 57 1.27 -13.84 1.92
N ARG A 58 1.87 -13.71 0.72
CA ARG A 58 1.37 -12.83 -0.34
C ARG A 58 -0.09 -13.10 -0.71
N ALA A 59 -0.49 -14.36 -0.85
CA ALA A 59 -1.88 -14.71 -1.17
C ALA A 59 -2.88 -14.23 -0.10
N SER A 60 -2.48 -14.29 1.18
CA SER A 60 -3.28 -13.79 2.30
C SER A 60 -3.38 -12.26 2.28
N LEU A 61 -2.27 -11.56 1.99
CA LEU A 61 -2.25 -10.11 1.81
C LEU A 61 -3.18 -9.67 0.67
N GLU A 62 -3.07 -10.31 -0.49
CA GLU A 62 -3.91 -10.02 -1.66
C GLU A 62 -5.39 -10.29 -1.38
N ALA A 63 -5.72 -11.38 -0.67
CA ALA A 63 -7.09 -11.67 -0.25
C ALA A 63 -7.65 -10.61 0.70
N ALA A 64 -6.86 -10.14 1.67
CA ALA A 64 -7.26 -9.09 2.61
C ALA A 64 -7.50 -7.74 1.90
N LEU A 65 -6.63 -7.36 0.96
CA LEU A 65 -6.79 -6.15 0.14
C LEU A 65 -8.03 -6.26 -0.77
N GLY A 66 -8.23 -7.41 -1.41
CA GLY A 66 -9.42 -7.68 -2.24
C GLY A 66 -10.73 -7.60 -1.45
N GLU A 67 -10.75 -8.10 -0.23
CA GLU A 67 -11.91 -8.02 0.64
C GLU A 67 -12.19 -6.58 1.10
N ALA A 68 -11.17 -5.81 1.47
CA ALA A 68 -11.35 -4.39 1.77
C ALA A 68 -11.86 -3.61 0.56
N ARG A 69 -11.40 -3.95 -0.65
CA ARG A 69 -11.94 -3.40 -1.90
C ARG A 69 -13.41 -3.75 -2.10
N ARG A 70 -13.84 -5.00 -1.85
CA ARG A 70 -15.27 -5.37 -1.91
C ARG A 70 -16.13 -4.56 -0.94
N ARG A 71 -15.58 -4.23 0.23
CA ARG A 71 -16.19 -3.34 1.23
C ARG A 71 -16.08 -1.84 0.90
N GLY A 72 -15.67 -1.48 -0.32
CA GLY A 72 -15.56 -0.09 -0.76
C GLY A 72 -14.37 0.67 -0.17
N GLY A 73 -13.32 -0.04 0.21
CA GLY A 73 -12.12 0.54 0.83
C GLY A 73 -12.24 0.80 2.33
N LEU A 74 -13.28 0.26 2.98
CA LEU A 74 -13.41 0.32 4.44
C LEU A 74 -12.40 -0.61 5.11
N THR A 75 -11.75 -0.10 6.16
CA THR A 75 -10.88 -0.92 7.00
C THR A 75 -11.73 -1.88 7.85
N ARG A 76 -11.07 -2.89 8.44
CA ARG A 76 -11.73 -3.76 9.42
C ARG A 76 -12.20 -2.96 10.63
N ALA A 77 -11.39 -2.03 11.12
CA ALA A 77 -11.74 -1.16 12.23
C ALA A 77 -12.97 -0.28 11.91
N ASP A 78 -13.06 0.27 10.69
CA ASP A 78 -14.24 1.03 10.25
C ASP A 78 -15.48 0.12 10.23
N THR A 79 -15.33 -1.11 9.74
CA THR A 79 -16.41 -2.10 9.68
C THR A 79 -16.93 -2.44 11.08
N GLU A 80 -16.02 -2.66 12.03
CA GLU A 80 -16.35 -2.95 13.43
C GLU A 80 -16.98 -1.74 14.14
N ALA A 81 -16.50 -0.52 13.86
CA ALA A 81 -17.08 0.71 14.39
C ALA A 81 -18.51 0.94 13.89
N LEU A 82 -18.76 0.67 12.60
CA LEU A 82 -20.09 0.74 11.99
C LEU A 82 -21.04 -0.32 12.57
N ALA A 83 -20.55 -1.54 12.81
CA ALA A 83 -21.33 -2.57 13.49
C ALA A 83 -21.75 -2.15 14.91
N GLY A 84 -20.87 -1.43 15.62
CA GLY A 84 -21.17 -0.87 16.95
C GLY A 84 -22.35 0.11 17.00
N ILE A 85 -22.70 0.72 15.87
CA ILE A 85 -23.90 1.59 15.72
C ILE A 85 -25.05 0.90 14.96
N GLY A 86 -24.97 -0.42 14.77
CA GLY A 86 -26.01 -1.23 14.15
C GLY A 86 -25.97 -1.29 12.62
N ILE A 87 -24.85 -0.94 11.99
CA ILE A 87 -24.68 -1.01 10.53
C ILE A 87 -23.92 -2.28 10.16
N ASP A 88 -24.63 -3.25 9.58
CA ASP A 88 -24.02 -4.47 9.03
C ASP A 88 -23.49 -4.21 7.61
N VAL A 89 -22.20 -3.92 7.52
CA VAL A 89 -21.51 -3.65 6.25
C VAL A 89 -21.52 -4.89 5.34
N THR A 90 -21.45 -6.10 5.90
CA THR A 90 -21.47 -7.34 5.11
C THR A 90 -22.81 -7.51 4.41
N GLU A 91 -23.92 -7.27 5.12
CA GLU A 91 -25.27 -7.28 4.53
C GLU A 91 -25.43 -6.17 3.48
N ILE A 92 -24.91 -4.96 3.73
CA ILE A 92 -24.93 -3.87 2.75
C ILE A 92 -24.20 -4.28 1.47
N VAL A 93 -22.98 -4.82 1.60
CA VAL A 93 -22.18 -5.29 0.45
C VAL A 93 -22.94 -6.36 -0.31
N ALA A 94 -23.44 -7.39 0.37
CA ALA A 94 -24.20 -8.48 -0.26
C ALA A 94 -25.43 -7.96 -1.01
N ARG A 95 -26.18 -7.02 -0.42
CA ARG A 95 -27.36 -6.41 -1.05
C ARG A 95 -27.01 -5.55 -2.26
N VAL A 96 -25.94 -4.76 -2.16
CA VAL A 96 -25.45 -3.92 -3.26
C VAL A 96 -24.93 -4.78 -4.41
N GLU A 97 -24.19 -5.85 -4.12
CA GLU A 97 -23.71 -6.79 -5.13
C GLU A 97 -24.85 -7.58 -5.78
N GLY A 98 -25.83 -8.02 -5.00
CA GLY A 98 -27.03 -8.68 -5.53
C GLY A 98 -27.84 -7.78 -6.48
N ALA A 99 -27.87 -6.48 -6.22
CA ALA A 99 -28.58 -5.50 -7.06
C ALA A 99 -27.75 -4.97 -8.25
N HIS A 100 -26.43 -4.88 -8.10
CA HIS A 100 -25.57 -4.12 -9.02
C HIS A 100 -24.34 -4.88 -9.55
N GLY A 101 -24.23 -6.17 -9.26
CA GLY A 101 -23.12 -7.06 -9.62
C GLY A 101 -22.01 -7.11 -8.58
N GLU A 102 -21.24 -8.21 -8.58
CA GLU A 102 -20.07 -8.39 -7.71
C GLU A 102 -19.08 -7.23 -7.84
N GLY A 103 -18.53 -6.77 -6.71
CA GLY A 103 -17.58 -5.66 -6.68
C GLY A 103 -18.22 -4.30 -6.95
N ALA A 104 -19.55 -4.16 -6.87
CA ALA A 104 -20.26 -2.90 -7.13
C ALA A 104 -19.78 -1.71 -6.27
N LEU A 105 -19.18 -1.97 -5.11
CA LEU A 105 -18.62 -0.97 -4.20
C LEU A 105 -17.12 -0.73 -4.37
N ALA A 106 -16.41 -1.57 -5.14
CA ALA A 106 -14.96 -1.55 -5.31
C ALA A 106 -14.37 -0.27 -5.94
N GLY A 107 -15.21 0.71 -6.25
CA GLY A 107 -14.77 2.04 -6.65
C GLY A 107 -14.19 2.07 -8.06
N ASP A 108 -15.01 1.77 -9.07
CA ASP A 108 -14.63 2.09 -10.46
C ASP A 108 -15.80 2.43 -11.40
N ARG A 109 -16.87 3.06 -10.88
CA ARG A 109 -17.91 3.64 -11.75
C ARG A 109 -17.55 5.05 -12.25
N GLY A 110 -16.26 5.38 -12.21
CA GLY A 110 -15.71 6.69 -12.55
C GLY A 110 -15.33 6.83 -14.02
N ASN A 111 -16.34 6.95 -14.89
CA ASN A 111 -16.23 7.53 -16.24
C ASN A 111 -15.55 6.65 -17.31
N ARG A 112 -16.34 5.74 -17.91
CA ARG A 112 -16.09 5.03 -19.19
C ARG A 112 -15.75 5.93 -20.40
N ARG A 113 -15.50 7.23 -20.22
CA ARG A 113 -15.11 8.18 -21.28
C ARG A 113 -13.62 8.46 -21.38
N ARG A 114 -12.75 7.90 -20.53
CA ARG A 114 -11.31 8.13 -20.65
C ARG A 114 -10.64 7.04 -21.50
N ARG A 115 -10.68 7.24 -22.83
CA ARG A 115 -9.82 6.59 -23.83
C ARG A 115 -8.33 6.99 -23.69
N SER A 116 -7.84 7.21 -22.47
CA SER A 116 -6.45 7.53 -22.22
C SER A 116 -5.82 6.33 -21.53
N GLY A 117 -4.79 5.74 -22.13
CA GLY A 117 -4.00 4.67 -21.48
C GLY A 117 -3.29 5.12 -20.20
N HIS A 118 -3.34 6.41 -19.86
CA HIS A 118 -2.73 6.93 -18.64
C HIS A 118 -3.64 6.76 -17.42
N ARG A 119 -3.26 5.87 -16.49
CA ARG A 119 -3.91 5.69 -15.19
C ARG A 119 -3.34 6.67 -14.15
N PRO A 120 -4.12 7.66 -13.67
CA PRO A 120 -3.65 8.60 -12.66
C PRO A 120 -3.48 7.92 -11.30
N PHE A 121 -2.55 8.42 -10.49
CA PHE A 121 -2.42 8.04 -9.08
C PHE A 121 -3.54 8.69 -8.24
N THR A 122 -4.13 7.94 -7.32
CA THR A 122 -5.07 8.45 -6.32
C THR A 122 -4.39 9.47 -5.40
N SER A 123 -5.19 10.26 -4.67
CA SER A 123 -4.66 11.16 -3.63
C SER A 123 -3.90 10.38 -2.55
N GLY A 124 -4.40 9.20 -2.19
CA GLY A 124 -3.78 8.27 -1.26
C GLY A 124 -2.41 7.79 -1.74
N ALA A 125 -2.32 7.26 -2.96
CA ALA A 125 -1.05 6.82 -3.55
C ALA A 125 -0.03 7.98 -3.67
N LYS A 126 -0.47 9.19 -4.04
CA LYS A 126 0.40 10.38 -4.03
C LYS A 126 0.90 10.71 -2.62
N SER A 127 0.05 10.56 -1.61
CA SER A 127 0.40 10.78 -0.21
C SER A 127 1.49 9.82 0.27
N ILE A 128 1.48 8.56 -0.19
CA ILE A 128 2.57 7.60 0.06
C ILE A 128 3.90 8.10 -0.52
N LEU A 129 3.91 8.58 -1.77
CA LEU A 129 5.12 9.09 -2.43
C LEU A 129 5.67 10.36 -1.74
N GLU A 130 4.79 11.24 -1.26
CA GLU A 130 5.21 12.38 -0.44
C GLU A 130 5.76 11.95 0.91
N LYS A 131 5.13 10.96 1.57
CA LYS A 131 5.58 10.45 2.86
C LYS A 131 6.94 9.75 2.73
N SER A 132 7.21 9.01 1.66
CA SER A 132 8.52 8.39 1.43
C SER A 132 9.63 9.44 1.28
N LEU A 133 9.36 10.56 0.61
CA LEU A 133 10.27 11.70 0.57
C LEU A 133 10.52 12.28 1.98
N ARG A 134 9.47 12.48 2.79
CA ARG A 134 9.61 12.99 4.17
C ARG A 134 10.44 12.05 5.04
N ILE A 135 10.26 10.73 4.90
CA ILE A 135 11.05 9.72 5.63
C ILE A 135 12.51 9.78 5.17
N ALA A 136 12.79 9.79 3.86
CA ALA A 136 14.16 9.89 3.35
C ALA A 136 14.89 11.14 3.89
N LEU A 137 14.20 12.29 3.89
CA LEU A 137 14.74 13.52 4.47
C LEU A 137 14.99 13.41 5.98
N GLY A 138 14.06 12.81 6.73
CA GLY A 138 14.22 12.57 8.18
C GLY A 138 15.40 11.67 8.50
N ARG A 139 15.68 10.68 7.63
CA ARG A 139 16.84 9.79 7.73
C ARG A 139 18.13 10.38 7.15
N ARG A 140 18.09 11.61 6.62
CA ARG A 140 19.19 12.30 5.93
C ARG A 140 19.69 11.58 4.66
N ASP A 141 18.84 10.77 4.06
CA ASP A 141 19.13 10.12 2.79
C ASP A 141 18.98 11.10 1.62
N ARG A 142 19.95 11.08 0.71
CA ARG A 142 19.94 11.95 -0.50
C ARG A 142 19.04 11.41 -1.60
N PHE A 143 18.60 10.16 -1.47
CA PHE A 143 17.75 9.45 -2.42
C PHE A 143 16.52 8.87 -1.74
N ILE A 144 15.52 8.46 -2.52
CA ILE A 144 14.32 7.75 -2.08
C ILE A 144 14.42 6.32 -2.60
N GLY A 145 14.75 5.38 -1.72
CA GLY A 145 14.75 3.94 -1.99
C GLY A 145 13.43 3.24 -1.67
N GLU A 146 13.36 1.94 -1.96
CA GLU A 146 12.18 1.10 -1.68
C GLU A 146 11.90 1.00 -0.17
N GLU A 147 12.94 1.07 0.66
CA GLU A 147 12.83 1.10 2.12
C GLU A 147 11.99 2.29 2.61
N HIS A 148 12.07 3.43 1.92
CA HIS A 148 11.28 4.62 2.21
C HIS A 148 9.83 4.45 1.77
N LEU A 149 9.59 3.76 0.66
CA LEU A 149 8.25 3.43 0.18
C LEU A 149 7.57 2.44 1.12
N LEU A 150 8.26 1.39 1.53
CA LEU A 150 7.77 0.39 2.47
C LEU A 150 7.41 1.03 3.82
N LEU A 151 8.30 1.85 4.39
CA LEU A 151 7.99 2.62 5.60
C LEU A 151 6.80 3.56 5.40
N ALA A 152 6.69 4.24 4.26
CA ALA A 152 5.56 5.12 3.98
C ALA A 152 4.23 4.39 3.92
N LEU A 153 4.19 3.18 3.33
CA LEU A 153 3.00 2.32 3.26
C LEU A 153 2.54 1.88 4.66
N THR A 154 3.47 1.66 5.59
CA THR A 154 3.12 1.32 6.99
C THR A 154 2.76 2.52 7.87
N ALA A 155 3.14 3.74 7.45
CA ALA A 155 3.01 4.96 8.27
C ALA A 155 1.75 5.77 7.97
N ARG A 156 1.06 5.52 6.85
CA ARG A 156 -0.13 6.26 6.44
C ARG A 156 -1.37 5.44 6.78
N PRO A 157 -2.26 5.93 7.67
CA PRO A 157 -3.48 5.21 8.01
C PRO A 157 -4.31 4.88 6.77
N GLY A 158 -4.92 3.69 6.77
CA GLY A 158 -5.75 3.18 5.69
C GLY A 158 -5.55 1.68 5.49
N VAL A 159 -6.35 1.11 4.60
CA VAL A 159 -6.44 -0.34 4.35
C VAL A 159 -5.07 -1.02 4.21
N VAL A 160 -4.15 -0.41 3.46
CA VAL A 160 -2.83 -1.02 3.22
C VAL A 160 -2.00 -1.10 4.51
N ALA A 161 -1.99 -0.06 5.33
CA ALA A 161 -1.25 -0.07 6.59
C ALA A 161 -1.88 -1.06 7.58
N ASP A 162 -3.21 -1.15 7.62
CA ASP A 162 -3.93 -2.09 8.49
C ASP A 162 -3.68 -3.53 8.07
N VAL A 163 -3.79 -3.84 6.79
CA VAL A 163 -3.49 -5.17 6.25
C VAL A 163 -2.03 -5.55 6.51
N LEU A 164 -1.08 -4.63 6.30
CA LEU A 164 0.33 -4.88 6.64
C LEU A 164 0.50 -5.15 8.14
N ALA A 165 -0.15 -4.36 9.01
CA ALA A 165 -0.09 -4.54 10.46
C ALA A 165 -0.70 -5.88 10.92
N GLU A 166 -1.83 -6.29 10.33
CA GLU A 166 -2.44 -7.62 10.55
C GLU A 166 -1.49 -8.76 10.15
N HIS A 167 -0.61 -8.51 9.18
CA HIS A 167 0.44 -9.44 8.78
C HIS A 167 1.76 -9.22 9.54
N GLY A 168 1.77 -8.45 10.62
CA GLY A 168 2.94 -8.21 11.47
C GLY A 168 3.95 -7.19 10.91
N ALA A 169 3.61 -6.52 9.82
CA ALA A 169 4.40 -5.45 9.21
C ALA A 169 3.86 -4.07 9.63
N THR A 170 4.10 -3.72 10.90
CA THR A 170 3.92 -2.36 11.42
C THR A 170 5.12 -1.48 11.03
N TYR A 171 4.98 -0.17 11.17
CA TYR A 171 6.12 0.74 10.96
C TYR A 171 7.36 0.33 11.78
N ALA A 172 7.18 0.02 13.06
CA ALA A 172 8.28 -0.35 13.94
C ALA A 172 8.94 -1.69 13.57
N THR A 173 8.14 -2.69 13.17
CA THR A 173 8.69 -4.00 12.76
C THR A 173 9.38 -3.91 11.41
N VAL A 174 8.86 -3.12 10.47
CA VAL A 174 9.51 -2.80 9.20
C VAL A 174 10.80 -2.02 9.42
N GLU A 175 10.79 -0.99 10.27
CA GLU A 175 12.00 -0.23 10.58
C GLU A 175 13.10 -1.11 11.17
N ARG A 176 12.74 -1.96 12.15
CA ARG A 176 13.67 -2.93 12.72
C ARG A 176 14.20 -3.91 11.66
N ALA A 177 13.34 -4.42 10.78
CA ALA A 177 13.77 -5.33 9.72
C ALA A 177 14.71 -4.66 8.69
N LEU A 178 14.54 -3.35 8.47
CA LEU A 178 15.37 -2.58 7.54
C LEU A 178 16.72 -2.17 8.14
N TYR A 179 16.77 -1.80 9.42
CA TYR A 179 17.94 -1.13 10.03
C TYR A 179 18.48 -1.79 11.32
N GLY A 180 17.84 -2.85 11.81
CA GLY A 180 18.15 -3.47 13.10
C GLY A 180 17.68 -2.64 14.31
N ASP A 181 17.99 -3.10 15.52
CA ASP A 181 17.59 -2.44 16.78
C ASP A 181 18.34 -1.11 17.05
N GLY A 182 19.30 -0.74 16.20
CA GLY A 182 20.15 0.46 16.33
C GLY A 182 19.73 1.66 15.48
N GLY A 183 18.48 1.72 15.00
CA GLY A 183 17.97 2.75 14.07
C GLY A 183 18.07 4.20 14.55
N GLU A 184 18.33 4.44 15.84
CA GLU A 184 18.65 5.74 16.43
C GLU A 184 20.11 5.77 16.89
N GLY A 185 21.07 5.90 15.97
CA GLY A 185 22.47 5.68 16.35
C GLY A 185 23.56 6.28 15.49
N HIS A 186 23.32 7.34 14.70
CA HIS A 186 24.40 8.13 14.06
C HIS A 186 24.24 9.63 14.36
N ALA A 187 24.08 9.94 15.65
CA ALA A 187 24.42 11.25 16.20
C ALA A 187 25.54 11.05 17.22
N ARG A 188 26.69 11.67 16.94
CA ARG A 188 27.96 11.68 17.69
C ARG A 188 28.98 10.63 17.25
N ALA A 189 29.78 11.03 16.28
CA ALA A 189 31.23 10.84 16.33
C ALA A 189 31.88 12.11 15.77
N SER A 190 32.62 12.77 16.68
CA SER A 190 33.67 13.79 16.58
C SER A 190 33.71 14.76 15.40
#